data_AF-A0A379QFC0-F1
#
_entry.id   AF-A0A379QFC0-F1
#
_cell.length_a   1.000
_cell.length_b   1.000
_cell.length_c   1.000
_cell.angle_alpha   90.00
_cell.angle_beta   90.00
_cell.angle_gamma   90.00
#
_symmetry.space_group_name_H-M   'P 1'
#
loop_
_entity.id
_entity.type
_entity.pdbx_description
1 polymer ?
#
loop_
_entity_poly.entity_id
_entity_poly.type
_entity_poly.pdbx_seq_one_letter_code
_entity_poly.pdbx_strand_id
1 'polypeptide(L)' 'MISAPEPLHAGHILVSFCCGVDSMDNWLKQRAMKNQVTGASRTFVCCDNDSKVMAYYSQNART' A
#
# COMPACT_ATOMS: atom_id res chain seq x y z
N MET A 1 -15.71 -5.54 6.25
CA MET A 1 -14.93 -6.78 6.07
C MET A 1 -13.59 -6.37 5.50
N ILE A 2 -12.49 -7.01 5.88
CA ILE A 2 -11.17 -6.73 5.30
C ILE A 2 -10.83 -7.82 4.28
N SER A 3 -10.34 -7.43 3.11
CA SER A 3 -9.94 -8.36 2.05
C SER A 3 -8.61 -9.05 2.38
N ALA A 4 -8.35 -10.14 1.66
CA ALA A 4 -7.01 -10.74 1.65
C ALA A 4 -5.98 -9.76 1.03
N PRO A 5 -4.70 -9.87 1.40
CA PRO A 5 -3.67 -9.01 0.83
C PRO A 5 -3.56 -9.19 -0.68
N GLU A 6 -3.61 -8.09 -1.43
CA GLU A 6 -3.46 -8.06 -2.88
C GLU A 6 -2.40 -7.04 -3.32
N PRO A 7 -1.78 -7.20 -4.51
CA PRO A 7 -0.78 -6.25 -5.00
C PRO A 7 -1.35 -4.83 -5.11
N LEU A 8 -0.59 -3.85 -4.65
CA LEU A 8 -0.99 -2.44 -4.75
C LEU A 8 -1.22 -2.04 -6.22
N HIS A 9 -2.34 -1.41 -6.51
CA HIS A 9 -2.67 -0.86 -7.82
C HIS A 9 -3.44 0.47 -7.72
N ALA A 10 -3.66 1.12 -8.86
CA ALA A 10 -4.26 2.46 -8.94
C ALA A 10 -5.74 2.56 -8.48
N GLY A 11 -6.39 1.42 -8.19
CA GLY A 11 -7.77 1.37 -7.69
C GLY A 11 -7.86 1.49 -6.18
N HIS A 12 -6.74 1.40 -5.45
CA HIS A 12 -6.72 1.49 -4.00
C HIS A 12 -6.75 2.95 -3.52
N ILE A 13 -7.59 3.21 -2.52
CA ILE A 13 -7.72 4.53 -1.89
C ILE A 13 -6.70 4.63 -0.75
N LEU A 14 -5.62 5.39 -0.99
CA LEU A 14 -4.52 5.57 -0.04
C LEU A 14 -4.67 6.82 0.84
N VAL A 15 -5.45 7.81 0.40
CA VAL A 15 -5.50 9.15 1.03
C VAL A 15 -5.92 9.08 2.50
N SER A 16 -6.87 8.20 2.82
CA SER A 16 -7.42 7.98 4.16
C SER A 16 -6.59 7.05 5.03
N PHE A 17 -5.52 6.45 4.52
CA PHE A 17 -4.68 5.54 5.30
C PHE A 17 -4.00 6.28 6.47
N CYS A 18 -4.05 5.69 7.65
CA CYS A 18 -3.41 6.18 8.86
C CYS A 18 -3.06 5.00 9.78
N CYS A 19 -1.77 4.69 9.90
CA CYS A 19 -1.28 3.68 10.86
C CYS A 19 -0.72 4.27 12.15
N GLY A 20 -0.77 5.61 12.30
CA GLY A 20 -0.21 6.33 13.44
C GLY A 20 1.28 6.64 13.32
N VAL A 21 1.91 6.30 12.20
CA VAL A 21 3.31 6.58 11.90
C VAL A 21 3.40 7.40 10.61
N ASP A 22 3.54 8.72 10.74
CA ASP A 22 3.49 9.67 9.61
C ASP A 22 4.45 9.30 8.47
N SER A 23 5.66 8.82 8.78
CA SER A 23 6.63 8.43 7.76
C SER A 23 6.17 7.24 6.93
N MET A 24 5.44 6.29 7.53
CA MET A 24 4.88 5.12 6.86
C MET A 24 3.65 5.51 6.02
N ASP A 25 2.77 6.34 6.58
CA ASP A 25 1.59 6.86 5.88
C ASP A 25 2.00 7.66 4.63
N ASN A 26 2.96 8.56 4.78
CA ASN A 26 3.48 9.37 3.67
C ASN A 26 4.20 8.51 2.64
N TRP A 27 4.95 7.50 3.07
CA TRP A 27 5.60 6.57 2.14
C TRP A 27 4.58 5.82 1.30
N LEU A 28 3.51 5.31 1.90
CA LEU A 28 2.44 4.61 1.18
C LEU A 28 1.77 5.54 0.16
N LYS A 29 1.39 6.75 0.58
CA LYS A 29 0.66 7.73 -0.26
C LYS A 29 1.48 8.29 -1.41
N GLN A 30 2.80 8.44 -1.24
CA GLN A 30 3.64 9.17 -2.20
C GLN A 30 4.63 8.28 -2.98
N ARG A 31 5.06 7.15 -2.42
CA ARG A 31 6.17 6.35 -2.97
C ARG A 31 5.78 4.92 -3.35
N ALA A 32 4.85 4.30 -2.65
CA ALA A 32 4.55 2.88 -2.84
C ALA A 32 4.14 2.54 -4.29
N MET A 33 3.28 3.36 -4.92
CA MET A 33 2.88 3.15 -6.32
C MET A 33 4.06 3.28 -7.29
N LYS A 34 4.92 4.28 -7.09
CA LYS A 34 6.12 4.44 -7.92
C LYS A 34 7.04 3.23 -7.78
N ASN A 35 7.26 2.77 -6.56
CA ASN A 35 8.10 1.61 -6.29
C ASN A 35 7.53 0.31 -6.84
N GLN A 36 6.20 0.15 -6.82
CA GLN A 36 5.49 -0.97 -7.43
C GLN A 36 5.74 -1.00 -8.94
N VAL A 37 5.62 0.14 -9.61
CA VAL A 37 5.81 0.26 -11.07
C VAL A 37 7.27 0.07 -11.47
N THR A 38 8.22 0.64 -10.72
CA THR A 38 9.65 0.50 -11.03
C THR A 38 10.25 -0.83 -10.59
N GLY A 39 9.49 -1.65 -9.85
CA GLY A 39 9.99 -2.88 -9.25
C GLY A 39 10.98 -2.66 -8.11
N ALA A 40 11.11 -1.43 -7.58
CA ALA A 40 11.99 -1.15 -6.45
C ALA A 40 11.52 -1.85 -5.16
N SER A 41 10.20 -1.96 -4.97
CA SER A 41 9.59 -2.78 -3.93
C SER A 41 8.23 -3.30 -4.37
N ARG A 42 7.84 -4.46 -3.85
CA ARG A 42 6.50 -5.03 -4.05
C ARG A 42 5.67 -4.73 -2.82
N THR A 43 4.57 -4.02 -3.00
CA THR A 43 3.68 -3.62 -1.92
C THR A 43 2.36 -4.36 -2.04
N PHE A 44 1.91 -4.93 -0.93
CA PHE A 44 0.62 -5.60 -0.82
C PHE A 44 -0.23 -4.87 0.20
N VAL A 45 -1.52 -4.78 -0.07
CA VAL A 45 -2.49 -4.06 0.76
C VAL A 45 -3.69 -4.93 1.05
N CYS A 46 -4.29 -4.72 2.22
CA CYS A 46 -5.62 -5.22 2.54
C CYS A 46 -6.59 -4.05 2.55
N CYS A 47 -7.74 -4.22 1.92
CA CYS A 47 -8.72 -3.17 1.71
C CYS A 47 -10.05 -3.48 2.41
N ASP A 48 -10.81 -2.44 2.71
CA ASP A 48 -12.24 -2.61 3.00
C ASP A 48 -13.07 -2.74 1.71
N ASN A 49 -14.39 -2.80 1.87
CA ASN A 49 -15.32 -2.93 0.74
C ASN A 49 -15.31 -1.70 -0.20
N ASP A 50 -14.81 -0.55 0.25
CA ASP A 50 -14.72 0.69 -0.52
C ASP A 50 -13.34 0.86 -1.17
N SER A 51 -12.50 -0.20 -1.19
CA SER A 51 -11.11 -0.14 -1.65
C SER A 51 -10.20 0.79 -0.83
N LYS A 52 -10.59 1.15 0.40
CA LYS A 52 -9.74 1.91 1.32
C LYS A 52 -8.72 0.97 1.94
N VAL A 53 -7.45 1.35 1.83
CA VAL A 53 -6.37 0.56 2.42
C VAL A 53 -6.47 0.64 3.94
N MET A 54 -6.47 -0.53 4.57
CA MET A 54 -6.54 -0.70 6.03
C MET A 54 -5.21 -1.19 6.61
N ALA A 55 -4.44 -1.93 5.81
CA ALA A 55 -3.11 -2.41 6.17
C ALA A 55 -2.26 -2.56 4.91
N TYR A 56 -0.94 -2.44 5.07
CA TYR A 56 -0.01 -2.75 3.99
C TYR A 56 1.27 -3.38 4.53
N TYR A 57 1.97 -4.09 3.67
CA TYR A 57 3.38 -4.43 3.88
C TYR A 57 4.13 -4.29 2.55
N SER A 58 5.44 -4.07 2.63
CA SER A 58 6.29 -3.96 1.45
C SER A 58 7.52 -4.84 1.60
N GLN A 59 7.88 -5.53 0.53
CA GLN A 59 9.11 -6.31 0.42
C GLN A 59 10.02 -5.66 -0.62
N ASN A 60 11.30 -5.51 -0.25
CA ASN A 60 12.32 -5.09 -1.19
C ASN A 60 12.50 -6.17 -2.25
N ALA A 61 12.57 -5.79 -3.52
CA ALA A 61 12.76 -6.74 -4.62
C ALA A 61 14.22 -7.24 -4.76
N ARG A 62 15.03 -7.17 -3.70
CA ARG A 62 16.44 -7.63 -3.71
C ARG A 62 16.57 -8.95 -2.94
N THR A 63 16.29 -10.03 -3.66
CA THR A 63 16.93 -11.35 -3.55
C THR A 63 16.96 -11.94 -4.95
#